data_AF-A0A662JF49-F1
#
_entry.id   AF-A0A662JF49-F1
#
_cell.length_a   1.000
_cell.length_b   1.000
_cell.length_c   1.000
_cell.angle_alpha   90.00
_cell.angle_beta   90.00
_cell.angle_gamma   90.00
#
_symmetry.space_group_name_H-M   'P 1'
#
loop_
_entity.id
_entity.type
_entity.pdbx_description
1 polymer ?
#
loop_
_entity_poly.entity_id
_entity_poly.type
_entity_poly.pdbx_seq_one_letter_code
_entity_poly.pdbx_strand_id
1 'polypeptide(L)'
;MDTCNECGGLLICNDRKEWVCSSCGLVYTYEDYTPPIFVLQNEDRGGVESRQYVSPLRRLGLQALGSYVGYENSLGLLDPLGHPLNPRLREAFIKLKRLHDFQPRSGRSGSIVQGERALLRACSQLNVTNAVVRRALLLYRKAVKTQACSGLSRPSLAAACLFLATGTWKDSRPAGAKKLLTTFNALRYRVTFNSLSKAVVAVRKALGIKVAPRRHLDYVPYIVEELLSREEILGRFEEERVKLGEYKVKLIHLSQRLLQKLDRKLLGGRAPHILAAAAIYAASRLLSRQLNLKNFITQRVLSEVIGVAEFSIRDHYSKLFKQLSGRGYG
;
A
#
# COMPACT_ATOMS: atom_id res chain seq x y z
N MET A 1 14.79 21.44 -33.76
CA MET A 1 16.19 21.75 -34.14
C MET A 1 16.46 20.85 -35.34
N ASP A 2 15.86 21.19 -36.48
CA ASP A 2 15.69 20.22 -37.59
C ASP A 2 16.49 20.64 -38.83
N THR A 3 17.24 21.73 -38.70
CA THR A 3 18.00 22.39 -39.76
C THR A 3 19.46 22.53 -39.35
N CYS A 4 20.36 22.33 -40.31
CA CYS A 4 21.80 22.46 -40.13
C CYS A 4 22.20 23.93 -39.98
N ASN A 5 23.00 24.22 -38.95
CA ASN A 5 23.57 25.54 -38.68
C ASN A 5 24.52 26.05 -39.78
N GLU A 6 25.15 25.15 -40.56
CA GLU A 6 26.11 25.54 -41.60
C GLU A 6 25.45 25.79 -42.96
N CYS A 7 24.57 24.88 -43.41
CA CYS A 7 23.99 24.94 -44.75
C CYS A 7 22.47 25.09 -44.79
N GLY A 8 21.79 25.11 -43.64
CA GLY A 8 20.33 25.15 -43.56
C GLY A 8 19.63 23.86 -43.98
N GLY A 9 20.37 22.83 -44.39
CA GLY A 9 19.85 21.54 -44.85
C GLY A 9 19.19 20.73 -43.74
N LEU A 10 18.37 19.75 -44.14
CA LEU A 10 17.60 18.93 -43.19
C LEU A 10 18.51 17.93 -42.45
N LEU A 11 18.28 17.78 -41.14
CA LEU A 11 18.98 16.78 -40.34
C LEU A 11 18.27 15.42 -40.43
N ILE A 12 19.01 14.38 -40.80
CA ILE A 12 18.56 13.00 -40.87
C ILE A 12 19.31 12.14 -39.86
N CYS A 13 18.64 11.13 -39.29
CA CYS A 13 19.28 10.20 -38.37
C CYS A 13 19.86 9.02 -39.16
N ASN A 14 21.17 8.81 -39.05
CA ASN A 14 21.87 7.71 -39.72
C ASN A 14 21.69 6.39 -38.93
N ASP A 15 22.06 5.25 -39.53
CA ASP A 15 21.98 3.92 -38.92
C ASP A 15 22.74 3.81 -37.59
N ARG A 16 23.75 4.65 -37.39
CA ARG A 16 24.54 4.77 -36.15
C ARG A 16 23.88 5.64 -35.07
N LYS A 17 22.64 6.10 -35.29
CA LYS A 17 21.87 7.03 -34.43
C LYS A 17 22.53 8.40 -34.27
N GLU A 18 23.30 8.81 -35.25
CA GLU A 18 23.89 10.15 -35.32
C GLU A 18 23.00 11.03 -36.20
N TRP A 19 22.78 12.28 -35.78
CA TRP A 19 22.09 13.26 -36.61
C TRP A 19 23.09 13.86 -37.59
N VAL A 20 22.85 13.65 -38.87
CA VAL A 20 23.73 14.10 -39.96
C VAL A 20 22.93 15.00 -40.88
N CYS A 21 23.52 16.10 -41.34
CA CYS A 21 22.90 16.90 -42.38
C CYS A 21 22.90 16.14 -43.71
N SER A 22 21.74 16.01 -44.35
CA SER A 22 21.61 15.37 -45.66
C SER A 22 22.35 16.10 -46.78
N SER A 23 22.58 17.41 -46.60
CA SER A 23 23.13 18.29 -47.65
C SER A 23 24.65 18.45 -47.57
N CYS A 24 25.21 18.71 -46.37
CA CYS A 24 26.65 18.93 -46.20
C CYS A 24 27.39 17.78 -45.48
N GLY A 25 26.67 16.79 -44.94
CA GLY A 25 27.28 15.67 -44.22
C GLY A 25 27.79 16.01 -42.82
N LEU A 26 27.53 17.22 -42.30
CA LEU A 26 27.91 17.62 -40.96
C LEU A 26 27.21 16.75 -39.92
N VAL A 27 28.01 16.09 -39.07
CA VAL A 27 27.52 15.23 -38.00
C VAL A 27 27.32 16.07 -36.73
N TYR A 28 26.08 16.16 -36.28
CA TYR A 28 25.72 16.72 -34.99
C TYR A 28 25.85 15.63 -33.94
N THR A 29 26.90 15.72 -33.12
CA THR A 29 26.97 14.97 -31.87
C THR A 29 25.97 15.57 -30.90
N TYR A 30 24.76 15.03 -30.90
CA TYR A 30 23.84 15.29 -29.81
C TYR A 30 24.40 14.55 -28.59
N GLU A 31 24.86 15.30 -27.59
CA GLU A 31 25.10 14.76 -26.25
C GLU A 31 23.77 14.43 -25.57
N ASP A 32 22.92 13.64 -26.22
CA ASP A 32 21.92 12.87 -25.48
C ASP A 32 22.67 11.74 -24.78
N TYR A 33 23.44 12.13 -23.76
CA TYR A 33 23.94 11.25 -22.74
C TYR A 33 22.70 10.73 -21.99
N THR A 34 22.01 9.76 -22.57
CA THR A 34 21.06 8.96 -21.83
C THR A 34 21.88 8.15 -20.83
N PRO A 35 21.78 8.39 -19.52
CA PRO A 35 22.46 7.53 -18.56
C PRO A 35 21.97 6.10 -18.80
N PRO A 36 22.87 5.10 -18.89
CA PRO A 36 22.46 3.75 -19.25
C PRO A 36 21.43 3.24 -18.23
N ILE A 37 20.26 2.86 -18.74
CA ILE A 37 19.12 2.36 -17.94
C ILE A 37 19.32 0.87 -17.56
N PHE A 38 20.37 0.21 -18.04
CA PHE A 38 20.62 -1.21 -17.82
C PHE A 38 22.11 -1.60 -17.76
N VAL A 39 22.30 -2.73 -17.08
CA VAL A 39 23.49 -3.52 -16.72
C VAL A 39 24.64 -3.48 -17.75
N LEU A 40 25.87 -3.24 -17.27
CA LEU A 40 27.09 -3.69 -17.95
C LEU A 40 27.11 -5.23 -17.91
N GLN A 41 26.48 -5.86 -18.88
CA GLN A 41 26.53 -7.30 -19.08
C GLN A 41 27.53 -7.54 -20.21
N ASN A 42 28.73 -8.00 -19.87
CA ASN A 42 29.48 -8.83 -20.80
C ASN A 42 28.80 -10.19 -20.75
N GLU A 43 27.97 -10.52 -21.74
CA GLU A 43 27.34 -11.84 -21.82
C GLU A 43 28.37 -12.96 -22.09
N ASP A 44 29.60 -12.63 -22.51
CA ASP A 44 30.58 -13.60 -23.00
C ASP A 44 31.75 -13.92 -22.06
N ARG A 45 31.72 -13.55 -20.78
CA ARG A 45 32.77 -14.00 -19.83
C ARG A 45 32.13 -14.65 -18.62
N GLY A 46 32.18 -15.98 -18.61
CA GLY A 46 31.76 -16.87 -17.52
C GLY A 46 32.62 -16.76 -16.26
N GLY A 47 32.79 -15.54 -15.74
CA GLY A 47 33.44 -15.25 -14.47
C GLY A 47 32.59 -14.30 -13.66
N VAL A 48 32.40 -14.61 -12.38
CA VAL A 48 31.68 -13.78 -11.38
C VAL A 48 32.44 -12.47 -11.09
N GLU A 49 33.67 -12.32 -11.60
CA GLU A 49 34.54 -11.20 -11.29
C GLU A 49 34.17 -9.96 -12.11
N SER A 50 33.67 -8.94 -11.40
CA SER A 50 33.46 -7.55 -11.86
C SER A 50 32.23 -7.25 -12.74
N ARG A 51 31.06 -7.69 -12.29
CA ARG A 51 29.80 -7.05 -12.74
C ARG A 51 29.62 -5.70 -12.04
N GLN A 52 29.99 -4.61 -12.71
CA GLN A 52 29.73 -3.25 -12.22
C GLN A 52 28.24 -2.92 -12.41
N TYR A 53 27.47 -3.04 -11.33
CA TYR A 53 26.06 -2.65 -11.31
C TYR A 53 25.87 -1.30 -10.63
N VAL A 54 25.38 -0.30 -11.37
CA VAL A 54 24.69 0.84 -10.76
C VAL A 54 23.24 0.42 -10.57
N SER A 55 22.87 0.07 -9.33
CA SER A 55 21.47 -0.08 -8.99
C SER A 55 20.79 1.27 -9.19
N PRO A 56 19.83 1.44 -10.13
CA PRO A 56 19.02 2.65 -10.15
C PRO A 56 18.40 2.78 -8.77
N LEU A 57 18.38 3.99 -8.21
CA LEU A 57 18.06 4.34 -6.82
C LEU A 57 16.59 4.04 -6.43
N ARG A 58 16.11 2.85 -6.75
CA ARG A 58 14.74 2.34 -6.69
C ARG A 58 14.50 1.49 -5.44
N ARG A 59 15.44 1.49 -4.49
CA ARG A 59 15.23 0.88 -3.17
C ARG A 59 14.09 1.62 -2.46
N LEU A 60 13.07 0.85 -2.06
CA LEU A 60 12.02 1.33 -1.18
C LEU A 60 12.63 1.66 0.19
N GLY A 61 12.48 2.89 0.64
CA GLY A 61 13.05 3.33 1.91
C GLY A 61 14.48 3.83 1.79
N LEU A 62 15.32 3.49 2.78
CA LEU A 62 16.58 4.17 3.10
C LEU A 62 17.49 4.37 1.89
N GLN A 63 17.42 5.57 1.32
CA GLN A 63 18.35 6.03 0.29
C GLN A 63 19.65 6.40 0.98
N ALA A 64 20.57 5.44 1.02
CA ALA A 64 21.98 5.71 1.19
C ALA A 64 22.65 5.59 -0.16
N LEU A 65 23.50 6.58 -0.48
CA LEU A 65 24.45 6.58 -1.59
C LEU A 65 25.60 5.58 -1.32
N GLY A 66 25.31 4.44 -0.68
CA GLY A 66 26.30 3.47 -0.23
C GLY A 66 25.83 2.04 -0.43
N SER A 67 26.79 1.12 -0.34
CA SER A 67 26.53 -0.31 -0.24
C SER A 67 25.74 -0.61 1.04
N TYR A 68 24.94 -1.67 0.99
CA TYR A 68 24.12 -2.10 2.13
C TYR A 68 24.63 -3.46 2.59
N VAL A 69 25.02 -3.56 3.87
CA VAL A 69 25.34 -4.84 4.48
C VAL A 69 24.04 -5.45 4.97
N GLY A 70 23.63 -6.56 4.38
CA GLY A 70 22.33 -7.19 4.61
C GLY A 70 22.37 -8.70 4.47
N TYR A 71 21.30 -9.34 4.92
CA TYR A 71 21.08 -10.76 4.64
C TYR A 71 20.55 -10.89 3.22
N GLU A 72 21.02 -11.90 2.50
CA GLU A 72 20.35 -12.37 1.30
C GLU A 72 19.06 -13.09 1.70
N ASN A 73 18.08 -13.20 0.79
CA ASN A 73 16.85 -13.96 1.03
C ASN A 73 17.10 -15.48 0.98
N SER A 74 18.16 -15.94 1.63
CA SER A 74 18.59 -17.33 1.73
C SER A 74 18.45 -17.81 3.17
N LEU A 75 18.22 -19.11 3.34
CA LEU A 75 18.14 -19.73 4.65
C LEU A 75 19.56 -19.92 5.21
N GLY A 76 20.17 -18.83 5.68
CA GLY A 76 21.52 -18.82 6.24
C GLY A 76 22.48 -17.88 5.52
N LEU A 77 23.65 -17.71 6.13
CA LEU A 77 24.77 -16.96 5.59
C LEU A 77 25.66 -17.94 4.81
N LEU A 78 25.55 -17.88 3.49
CA LEU A 78 26.24 -18.77 2.56
C LEU A 78 27.29 -18.00 1.77
N ASP A 79 28.37 -18.69 1.41
CA ASP A 79 29.33 -18.21 0.41
C ASP A 79 28.71 -18.23 -1.00
N PRO A 80 29.33 -17.58 -2.00
CA PRO A 80 28.84 -17.59 -3.38
C PRO A 80 28.67 -18.99 -3.99
N LEU A 81 29.41 -19.98 -3.44
CA LEU A 81 29.34 -21.40 -3.82
C LEU A 81 28.22 -22.17 -3.07
N GLY A 82 27.46 -21.52 -2.18
CA GLY A 82 26.38 -22.13 -1.41
C GLY A 82 26.81 -22.85 -0.13
N HIS A 83 28.08 -22.80 0.25
CA HIS A 83 28.59 -23.38 1.49
C HIS A 83 28.31 -22.48 2.70
N PRO A 84 28.05 -23.03 3.91
CA PRO A 84 27.86 -22.22 5.10
C PRO A 84 29.14 -21.46 5.46
N LEU A 85 28.99 -20.18 5.78
CA LEU A 85 30.10 -19.32 6.19
C LEU A 85 30.82 -19.86 7.45
N ASN A 86 32.15 -19.77 7.45
CA ASN A 86 32.99 -20.10 8.60
C ASN A 86 32.49 -19.34 9.86
N PRO A 87 32.40 -19.99 11.04
CA PRO A 87 31.97 -19.36 12.29
C PRO A 87 32.60 -17.99 12.57
N ARG A 88 33.91 -17.82 12.31
CA ARG A 88 34.61 -16.54 12.52
C ARG A 88 34.11 -15.44 11.58
N LEU A 89 33.90 -15.77 10.30
CA LEU A 89 33.36 -14.83 9.32
C LEU A 89 31.90 -14.49 9.60
N ARG A 90 31.12 -15.46 10.07
CA ARG A 90 29.74 -15.26 10.52
C ARG A 90 29.67 -14.26 11.67
N GLU A 91 30.53 -14.39 12.68
CA GLU A 91 30.62 -13.42 13.78
C GLU A 91 31.03 -12.03 13.30
N ALA A 92 32.04 -11.95 12.44
CA ALA A 92 32.49 -10.69 11.84
C ALA A 92 31.36 -10.02 11.05
N PHE A 93 30.63 -10.78 10.23
CA PHE A 93 29.47 -10.30 9.48
C PHE A 93 28.38 -9.79 10.41
N ILE A 94 28.01 -10.54 11.46
CA ILE A 94 27.00 -10.12 12.44
C ILE A 94 27.44 -8.82 13.13
N LYS A 95 28.74 -8.69 13.47
CA LYS A 95 29.30 -7.47 14.06
C LYS A 95 29.22 -6.30 13.09
N LEU A 96 29.62 -6.48 11.83
CA LEU A 96 29.50 -5.47 10.77
C LEU A 96 28.04 -5.07 10.55
N LYS A 97 27.13 -6.03 10.50
CA LYS A 97 25.69 -5.79 10.36
C LYS A 97 25.13 -5.00 11.52
N ARG A 98 25.49 -5.37 12.75
CA ARG A 98 25.15 -4.60 13.96
C ARG A 98 25.67 -3.18 13.84
N LEU A 99 26.95 -2.97 13.50
CA LEU A 99 27.52 -1.63 13.34
C LEU A 99 26.80 -0.82 12.26
N HIS A 100 26.52 -1.42 11.10
CA HIS A 100 25.77 -0.79 10.00
C HIS A 100 24.33 -0.43 10.41
N ASP A 101 23.65 -1.30 11.15
CA ASP A 101 22.27 -1.05 11.62
C ASP A 101 22.23 -0.04 12.77
N PHE A 102 23.26 -0.08 13.62
CA PHE A 102 23.48 0.88 14.68
C PHE A 102 23.75 2.25 14.11
N GLN A 103 24.58 2.37 13.05
CA GLN A 103 25.01 3.61 12.43
C GLN A 103 23.82 4.54 12.19
N PRO A 104 23.49 5.42 13.15
CA PRO A 104 22.47 6.40 12.94
C PRO A 104 23.23 7.51 12.25
N ARG A 105 22.79 7.95 11.07
CA ARG A 105 23.22 9.25 10.56
C ARG A 105 23.00 10.26 11.70
N SER A 106 24.08 10.74 12.30
CA SER A 106 24.04 11.51 13.54
C SER A 106 23.07 12.70 13.40
N GLY A 107 22.29 12.97 14.45
CA GLY A 107 21.35 14.10 14.49
C GLY A 107 19.99 13.85 13.80
N ARG A 108 19.49 14.89 13.11
CA ARG A 108 18.11 14.94 12.56
C ARG A 108 17.83 13.80 11.58
N SER A 109 18.83 13.38 10.80
CA SER A 109 18.70 12.33 9.79
C SER A 109 18.35 10.96 10.37
N GLY A 110 18.87 10.59 11.55
CA GLY A 110 18.55 9.32 12.21
C GLY A 110 17.07 9.20 12.59
N SER A 111 16.45 10.28 13.06
CA SER A 111 15.03 10.29 13.41
C SER A 111 14.09 10.06 12.20
N ILE A 112 14.51 10.53 11.01
CA ILE A 112 13.77 10.35 9.76
C ILE A 112 13.83 8.88 9.34
N VAL A 113 15.02 8.29 9.41
CA VAL A 113 15.25 6.86 9.14
C VAL A 113 14.40 5.97 10.04
N GLN A 114 14.32 6.30 11.33
CA GLN A 114 13.51 5.55 12.28
C GLN A 114 12.01 5.59 11.93
N GLY A 115 11.50 6.74 11.49
CA GLY A 115 10.11 6.85 11.05
C GLY A 115 9.83 6.13 9.73
N GLU A 116 10.77 6.15 8.77
CA GLU A 116 10.66 5.34 7.55
C GLU A 116 10.64 3.83 7.87
N ARG A 117 11.51 3.37 8.80
CA ARG A 117 11.51 1.98 9.28
C ARG A 117 10.18 1.61 9.94
N ALA A 118 9.63 2.49 10.78
CA ALA A 118 8.32 2.28 11.41
C ALA A 118 7.21 2.15 10.36
N LEU A 119 7.21 3.03 9.35
CA LEU A 119 6.26 3.01 8.24
C LEU A 119 6.35 1.70 7.44
N LEU A 120 7.56 1.27 7.08
CA LEU A 120 7.78 0.04 6.32
C LEU A 120 7.35 -1.21 7.09
N ARG A 121 7.66 -1.29 8.38
CA ARG A 121 7.21 -2.40 9.25
C ARG A 121 5.68 -2.44 9.33
N ALA A 122 5.04 -1.29 9.53
CA ALA A 122 3.57 -1.21 9.54
C ALA A 122 2.95 -1.61 8.20
N CYS A 123 3.57 -1.21 7.08
CA CYS A 123 3.10 -1.62 5.75
C CYS A 123 3.23 -3.14 5.54
N SER A 124 4.34 -3.73 5.97
CA SER A 124 4.54 -5.18 5.91
C SER A 124 3.49 -5.92 6.73
N GLN A 125 3.19 -5.47 7.94
CA GLN A 125 2.19 -6.11 8.80
C GLN A 125 0.76 -5.96 8.27
N LEU A 126 0.48 -4.88 7.52
CA LEU A 126 -0.82 -4.65 6.89
C LEU A 126 -0.94 -5.25 5.48
N ASN A 127 0.12 -5.88 4.96
CA ASN A 127 0.20 -6.43 3.61
C ASN A 127 -0.26 -5.44 2.52
N VAL A 128 0.19 -4.19 2.61
CA VAL A 128 -0.20 -3.13 1.66
C VAL A 128 0.61 -3.25 0.36
N THR A 129 0.02 -2.91 -0.77
CA THR A 129 0.69 -2.99 -2.07
C THR A 129 1.88 -2.03 -2.16
N ASN A 130 2.89 -2.39 -2.96
CA ASN A 130 4.09 -1.57 -3.17
C ASN A 130 3.79 -0.14 -3.66
N ALA A 131 2.69 0.04 -4.41
CA ALA A 131 2.25 1.37 -4.85
C ALA A 131 1.87 2.27 -3.66
N VAL A 132 1.12 1.73 -2.69
CA VAL A 132 0.74 2.47 -1.48
C VAL A 132 1.95 2.71 -0.58
N VAL A 133 2.87 1.74 -0.47
CA VAL A 133 4.13 1.91 0.25
C VAL A 133 4.95 3.07 -0.32
N ARG A 134 5.14 3.11 -1.65
CA ARG A 134 5.83 4.21 -2.33
C ARG A 134 5.16 5.55 -2.07
N ARG A 135 3.83 5.59 -2.14
CA ARG A 135 3.06 6.81 -1.87
C ARG A 135 3.25 7.27 -0.42
N ALA A 136 3.14 6.36 0.54
CA ALA A 136 3.31 6.65 1.97
C ALA A 136 4.72 7.18 2.30
N LEU A 137 5.76 6.57 1.73
CA LEU A 137 7.14 7.04 1.85
C LEU A 137 7.33 8.43 1.25
N LEU A 138 6.78 8.69 0.06
CA LEU A 138 6.86 10.00 -0.58
C LEU A 138 6.18 11.08 0.26
N LEU A 139 4.99 10.79 0.81
CA LEU A 139 4.29 11.69 1.70
C LEU A 139 5.09 11.96 2.98
N TYR A 140 5.66 10.91 3.58
CA TYR A 140 6.48 11.02 4.78
C TYR A 140 7.72 11.91 4.56
N ARG A 141 8.46 11.68 3.46
CA ARG A 141 9.63 12.49 3.10
C ARG A 141 9.29 13.95 2.85
N LYS A 142 8.17 14.22 2.18
CA LYS A 142 7.70 15.60 1.97
C LYS A 142 7.29 16.24 3.29
N ALA A 143 6.52 15.54 4.12
CA ALA A 143 6.04 16.05 5.40
C ALA A 143 7.19 16.38 6.37
N VAL A 144 8.22 15.53 6.44
CA VAL A 144 9.40 15.74 7.28
C VAL A 144 10.18 17.01 6.90
N LYS A 145 10.19 17.41 5.62
CA LYS A 145 10.83 18.65 5.17
C LYS A 145 10.07 19.91 5.56
N THR A 146 8.77 19.79 5.89
CA THR A 146 7.94 20.94 6.26
C THR A 146 8.03 21.26 7.75
N GLN A 147 8.12 22.55 8.08
CA GLN A 147 8.20 23.01 9.48
C GLN A 147 6.92 22.68 10.27
N ALA A 148 5.75 22.66 9.62
CA ALA A 148 4.46 22.36 10.24
C ALA A 148 4.39 20.97 10.91
N CYS A 149 5.24 20.03 10.51
CA CYS A 149 5.28 18.65 11.06
C CYS A 149 6.42 18.42 12.07
N SER A 150 7.21 19.45 12.39
CA SER A 150 8.42 19.32 13.22
C SER A 150 8.16 18.90 14.66
N GLY A 151 7.06 19.36 15.27
CA GLY A 151 6.67 19.02 16.65
C GLY A 151 5.93 17.69 16.81
N LEU A 152 5.72 16.93 15.73
CA LEU A 152 5.02 15.64 15.77
C LEU A 152 6.00 14.48 15.98
N SER A 153 5.54 13.45 16.69
CA SER A 153 6.32 12.22 16.81
C SER A 153 6.48 11.57 15.43
N ARG A 154 7.69 11.08 15.13
CA ARG A 154 8.00 10.45 13.83
C ARG A 154 7.13 9.22 13.53
N PRO A 155 6.80 8.35 14.51
CA PRO A 155 5.87 7.24 14.29
C PRO A 155 4.43 7.71 14.03
N SER A 156 3.93 8.74 14.74
CA SER A 156 2.59 9.27 14.46
C SER A 156 2.53 9.95 13.09
N LEU A 157 3.61 10.62 12.67
CA LEU A 157 3.75 11.16 11.32
C LEU A 157 3.75 10.06 10.25
N ALA A 158 4.48 8.97 10.49
CA ALA A 158 4.47 7.78 9.62
C ALA A 158 3.06 7.16 9.50
N ALA A 159 2.37 7.00 10.63
CA ALA A 159 1.00 6.48 10.67
C ALA A 159 0.02 7.40 9.91
N ALA A 160 0.15 8.72 10.05
CA ALA A 160 -0.64 9.68 9.30
C ALA A 160 -0.38 9.64 7.79
N CYS A 161 0.88 9.51 7.37
CA CYS A 161 1.24 9.38 5.96
C CYS A 161 0.68 8.08 5.35
N LEU A 162 0.72 6.98 6.10
CA LEU A 162 0.12 5.71 5.68
C LEU A 162 -1.41 5.80 5.58
N PHE A 163 -2.05 6.45 6.55
CA PHE A 163 -3.50 6.71 6.51
C PHE A 163 -3.89 7.55 5.28
N LEU A 164 -3.14 8.62 4.98
CA LEU A 164 -3.38 9.46 3.82
C LEU A 164 -3.08 8.74 2.49
N ALA A 165 -2.02 7.93 2.43
CA ALA A 165 -1.68 7.14 1.25
C ALA A 165 -2.76 6.11 0.94
N THR A 166 -3.21 5.37 1.95
CA THR A 166 -4.32 4.41 1.79
C THR A 166 -5.62 5.14 1.43
N GLY A 167 -5.90 6.31 2.02
CA GLY A 167 -7.09 7.09 1.68
C GLY A 167 -7.13 7.63 0.25
N THR A 168 -5.99 8.06 -0.28
CA THR A 168 -5.89 8.72 -1.61
C THR A 168 -5.68 7.77 -2.77
N TRP A 169 -5.12 6.57 -2.54
CA TRP A 169 -4.87 5.59 -3.59
C TRP A 169 -6.13 4.76 -3.87
N LYS A 170 -6.61 4.77 -5.12
CA LYS A 170 -7.88 4.14 -5.54
C LYS A 170 -7.93 2.64 -5.22
N ASP A 171 -6.88 1.91 -5.58
CA ASP A 171 -6.83 0.44 -5.42
C ASP A 171 -6.36 -0.01 -4.03
N SER A 172 -6.21 0.93 -3.08
CA SER A 172 -5.82 0.58 -1.73
C SER A 172 -7.02 0.11 -0.92
N ARG A 173 -6.83 -0.95 -0.15
CA ARG A 173 -7.68 -1.25 1.00
C ARG A 173 -7.69 -0.05 1.95
N PRO A 174 -8.86 0.49 2.33
CA PRO A 174 -8.93 1.58 3.28
C PRO A 174 -8.48 1.06 4.65
N ALA A 175 -7.36 1.58 5.15
CA ALA A 175 -6.92 1.25 6.49
C ALA A 175 -7.73 2.10 7.49
N GLY A 176 -8.60 1.45 8.25
CA GLY A 176 -9.32 2.11 9.34
C GLY A 176 -8.34 2.67 10.37
N ALA A 177 -8.67 3.81 10.98
CA ALA A 177 -7.82 4.45 11.99
C ALA A 177 -7.52 3.48 13.16
N LYS A 178 -8.51 2.70 13.60
CA LYS A 178 -8.33 1.67 14.64
C LYS A 178 -7.30 0.61 14.25
N LYS A 179 -7.40 0.09 13.03
CA LYS A 179 -6.48 -0.94 12.51
C LYS A 179 -5.04 -0.42 12.42
N LEU A 180 -4.85 0.83 12.00
CA LEU A 180 -3.53 1.45 12.03
C LEU A 180 -2.99 1.57 13.46
N LEU A 181 -3.80 2.06 14.40
CA LEU A 181 -3.37 2.20 15.79
C LEU A 181 -2.98 0.85 16.40
N THR A 182 -3.76 -0.21 16.17
CA THR A 182 -3.43 -1.56 16.65
C THR A 182 -2.13 -2.07 16.04
N THR A 183 -1.91 -1.88 14.74
CA THR A 183 -0.65 -2.25 14.06
C THR A 183 0.55 -1.50 14.64
N PHE A 184 0.48 -0.17 14.77
CA PHE A 184 1.61 0.60 15.30
C PHE A 184 1.90 0.29 16.77
N ASN A 185 0.86 0.07 17.58
CA ASN A 185 1.02 -0.32 18.99
C ASN A 185 1.60 -1.74 19.13
N ALA A 186 1.20 -2.68 18.27
CA ALA A 186 1.79 -4.03 18.21
C ALA A 186 3.29 -3.98 17.90
N LEU A 187 3.72 -3.03 17.05
CA LEU A 187 5.13 -2.76 16.75
C LEU A 187 5.86 -1.97 17.84
N ARG A 188 5.25 -1.80 19.03
CA ARG A 188 5.78 -1.04 20.18
C ARG A 188 5.94 0.46 19.94
N TYR A 189 5.30 1.03 18.91
CA TYR A 189 5.22 2.48 18.73
C TYR A 189 4.02 3.03 19.49
N ARG A 190 4.24 3.96 20.42
CA ARG A 190 3.17 4.62 21.18
C ARG A 190 2.46 5.64 20.30
N VAL A 191 1.43 5.21 19.57
CA VAL A 191 0.59 6.10 18.74
C VAL A 191 -0.82 6.13 19.33
N THR A 192 -1.24 7.31 19.78
CA THR A 192 -2.61 7.55 20.27
C THR A 192 -3.50 8.10 19.15
N PHE A 193 -4.81 7.91 19.26
CA PHE A 193 -5.78 8.48 18.30
C PHE A 193 -5.63 10.00 18.15
N ASN A 194 -5.43 10.72 19.26
CA ASN A 194 -5.22 12.17 19.23
C ASN A 194 -3.94 12.56 18.49
N SER A 195 -2.85 11.82 18.69
CA SER A 195 -1.59 12.06 17.97
C SER A 195 -1.73 11.80 16.47
N LEU A 196 -2.46 10.75 16.09
CA LEU A 196 -2.74 10.40 14.71
C LEU A 196 -3.59 11.49 14.03
N SER A 197 -4.68 11.90 14.67
CA SER A 197 -5.58 12.93 14.13
C SER A 197 -4.88 14.28 13.95
N LYS A 198 -4.09 14.72 14.94
CA LYS A 198 -3.26 15.93 14.83
C LYS A 198 -2.27 15.82 13.67
N ALA A 199 -1.59 14.68 13.54
CA ALA A 199 -0.63 14.45 12.47
C ALA A 199 -1.29 14.42 11.08
N VAL A 200 -2.45 13.78 10.93
CA VAL A 200 -3.21 13.75 9.66
C VAL A 200 -3.61 15.16 9.23
N VAL A 201 -4.12 15.99 10.15
CA VAL A 201 -4.50 17.37 9.85
C VAL A 201 -3.27 18.21 9.47
N ALA A 202 -2.17 18.07 10.21
CA ALA A 202 -0.93 18.79 9.93
C ALA A 202 -0.35 18.44 8.56
N VAL A 203 -0.24 17.15 8.22
CA VAL A 203 0.27 16.70 6.92
C VAL A 203 -0.64 17.15 5.79
N ARG A 204 -1.96 17.07 5.98
CA ARG A 204 -2.95 17.51 4.99
C ARG A 204 -2.79 19.00 4.68
N LYS A 205 -2.63 19.84 5.72
CA LYS A 205 -2.43 21.29 5.58
C LYS A 205 -1.07 21.60 4.95
N ALA A 206 -0.01 20.93 5.39
CA ALA A 206 1.35 21.17 4.92
C ALA A 206 1.55 20.79 3.44
N LEU A 207 0.90 19.72 2.97
CA LEU A 207 1.06 19.22 1.60
C LEU A 207 -0.10 19.59 0.66
N GLY A 208 -1.11 20.33 1.14
CA GLY A 208 -2.27 20.72 0.33
C GLY A 208 -3.11 19.54 -0.19
N ILE A 209 -3.11 18.41 0.52
CA ILE A 209 -3.77 17.19 0.03
C ILE A 209 -5.27 17.29 0.25
N LYS A 210 -6.05 17.24 -0.83
CA LYS A 210 -7.51 17.08 -0.77
C LYS A 210 -7.84 15.60 -0.66
N VAL A 211 -8.30 15.17 0.51
CA VAL A 211 -8.79 13.81 0.72
C VAL A 211 -10.30 13.82 0.59
N ALA A 212 -10.81 13.27 -0.51
CA ALA A 212 -12.24 13.05 -0.64
C ALA A 212 -12.70 11.96 0.34
N PRO A 213 -13.88 12.08 0.96
CA PRO A 213 -14.45 10.99 1.73
C PRO A 213 -14.62 9.76 0.83
N ARG A 214 -14.15 8.61 1.27
CA ARG A 214 -14.33 7.36 0.53
C ARG A 214 -15.81 7.01 0.43
N ARG A 215 -16.20 6.41 -0.68
CA ARG A 215 -17.58 6.01 -0.92
C ARG A 215 -17.87 4.75 -0.10
N HIS A 216 -19.12 4.57 0.32
CA HIS A 216 -19.55 3.35 1.01
C HIS A 216 -19.34 2.09 0.16
N LEU A 217 -19.47 2.20 -1.17
CA LEU A 217 -19.24 1.09 -2.11
C LEU A 217 -17.83 0.53 -2.04
N ASP A 218 -16.83 1.40 -1.80
CA ASP A 218 -15.42 1.02 -1.79
C ASP A 218 -15.08 0.12 -0.60
N TYR A 219 -15.90 0.12 0.46
CA TYR A 219 -15.68 -0.72 1.65
C TYR A 219 -16.21 -2.15 1.49
N VAL A 220 -17.20 -2.36 0.61
CA VAL A 220 -17.90 -3.64 0.50
C VAL A 220 -16.97 -4.81 0.17
N PRO A 221 -16.11 -4.75 -0.87
CA PRO A 221 -15.27 -5.89 -1.23
C PRO A 221 -14.32 -6.29 -0.10
N TYR A 222 -13.76 -5.32 0.61
CA TYR A 222 -12.80 -5.56 1.68
C TYR A 222 -13.44 -6.13 2.95
N ILE A 223 -14.63 -5.66 3.32
CA ILE A 223 -15.35 -6.21 4.47
C ILE A 223 -15.77 -7.66 4.16
N VAL A 224 -16.24 -7.93 2.94
CA VAL A 224 -16.59 -9.29 2.54
C VAL A 224 -15.36 -10.21 2.53
N GLU A 225 -14.22 -9.75 2.01
CA GLU A 225 -12.97 -10.51 2.05
C GLU A 225 -12.55 -10.87 3.48
N GLU A 226 -12.51 -9.87 4.37
CA GLU A 226 -12.09 -10.06 5.76
C GLU A 226 -13.05 -10.96 6.52
N LEU A 227 -14.34 -10.86 6.21
CA LEU A 227 -15.37 -11.70 6.80
C LEU A 227 -15.27 -13.16 6.35
N LEU A 228 -15.08 -13.39 5.05
CA LEU A 228 -14.96 -14.75 4.50
C LEU A 228 -13.59 -15.40 4.79
N SER A 229 -12.58 -14.62 5.17
CA SER A 229 -11.29 -15.16 5.60
C SER A 229 -11.27 -15.72 7.04
N ARG A 230 -12.35 -15.58 7.81
CA ARG A 230 -12.43 -16.11 9.17
C ARG A 230 -12.73 -17.61 9.17
N GLU A 231 -11.95 -18.37 9.94
CA GLU A 231 -12.09 -19.82 10.10
C GLU A 231 -13.51 -20.24 10.52
N GLU A 232 -14.14 -19.52 11.46
CA GLU A 232 -15.52 -19.76 11.91
C GLU A 232 -16.55 -19.73 10.76
N ILE A 233 -16.30 -18.91 9.75
CA ILE A 233 -17.17 -18.77 8.59
C ILE A 233 -16.81 -19.82 7.54
N LEU A 234 -15.52 -20.04 7.30
CA LEU A 234 -15.04 -21.06 6.38
C LEU A 234 -15.62 -22.44 6.71
N GLY A 235 -15.55 -22.86 7.99
CA GLY A 235 -16.11 -24.16 8.43
C GLY A 235 -17.60 -24.30 8.14
N ARG A 236 -18.40 -23.23 8.35
CA ARG A 236 -19.84 -23.25 8.05
C ARG A 236 -20.15 -23.38 6.56
N PHE A 237 -19.32 -22.79 5.69
CA PHE A 237 -19.48 -22.91 4.24
C PHE A 237 -19.04 -24.29 3.72
N GLU A 238 -18.03 -24.91 4.35
CA GLU A 238 -17.57 -26.27 4.05
C GLU A 238 -18.63 -27.32 4.43
N GLU A 239 -19.23 -27.20 5.62
CA GLU A 239 -20.31 -28.07 6.09
C GLU A 239 -21.50 -28.11 5.10
N GLU A 240 -21.87 -26.95 4.56
CA GLU A 240 -23.03 -26.81 3.67
C GLU A 240 -22.65 -26.96 2.19
N ARG A 241 -21.40 -27.35 1.88
CA ARG A 241 -20.84 -27.60 0.52
C ARG A 241 -21.05 -26.46 -0.47
N VAL A 242 -21.05 -25.22 0.01
CA VAL A 242 -21.27 -24.04 -0.82
C VAL A 242 -19.94 -23.54 -1.39
N LYS A 243 -19.89 -23.32 -2.70
CA LYS A 243 -18.72 -22.70 -3.35
C LYS A 243 -18.53 -21.26 -2.88
N LEU A 244 -17.53 -21.05 -2.02
CA LEU A 244 -17.25 -19.75 -1.38
C LEU A 244 -16.98 -18.63 -2.39
N GLY A 245 -16.30 -18.94 -3.50
CA GLY A 245 -16.04 -17.97 -4.57
C GLY A 245 -17.31 -17.42 -5.21
N GLU A 246 -18.29 -18.28 -5.52
CA GLU A 246 -19.57 -17.87 -6.10
C GLU A 246 -20.41 -17.06 -5.10
N TYR A 247 -20.45 -17.50 -3.83
CA TYR A 247 -21.16 -16.79 -2.77
C TYR A 247 -20.58 -15.38 -2.56
N LYS A 248 -19.25 -15.26 -2.54
CA LYS A 248 -18.53 -13.99 -2.40
C LYS A 248 -18.92 -13.00 -3.49
N VAL A 249 -18.90 -13.42 -4.76
CA VAL A 249 -19.25 -12.55 -5.88
C VAL A 249 -20.71 -12.10 -5.78
N LYS A 250 -21.64 -13.03 -5.49
CA LYS A 250 -23.06 -12.71 -5.31
C LYS A 250 -23.30 -11.74 -4.15
N LEU A 251 -22.61 -11.93 -3.02
CA LEU A 251 -22.72 -11.09 -1.84
C LEU A 251 -22.24 -9.67 -2.12
N ILE A 252 -21.08 -9.51 -2.75
CA ILE A 252 -20.55 -8.19 -3.12
C ILE A 252 -21.51 -7.47 -4.07
N HIS A 253 -21.96 -8.16 -5.13
CA HIS A 253 -22.84 -7.57 -6.13
C HIS A 253 -24.19 -7.12 -5.54
N LEU A 254 -24.83 -7.98 -4.74
CA LEU A 254 -26.10 -7.62 -4.08
C LEU A 254 -25.92 -6.49 -3.07
N SER A 255 -24.85 -6.51 -2.28
CA SER A 255 -24.54 -5.43 -1.33
C SER A 255 -24.37 -4.08 -2.04
N GLN A 256 -23.64 -4.06 -3.16
CA GLN A 256 -23.47 -2.88 -3.98
C GLN A 256 -24.79 -2.41 -4.60
N ARG A 257 -25.61 -3.34 -5.11
CA ARG A 257 -26.93 -3.03 -5.68
C ARG A 257 -27.87 -2.43 -4.64
N LEU A 258 -27.88 -2.96 -3.42
CA LEU A 258 -28.67 -2.40 -2.31
C LEU A 258 -28.22 -0.99 -1.95
N LEU A 259 -26.90 -0.74 -1.91
CA LEU A 259 -26.35 0.59 -1.63
C LEU A 259 -26.64 1.61 -2.72
N GLN A 260 -26.63 1.20 -4.00
CA GLN A 260 -26.93 2.08 -5.13
C GLN A 260 -28.40 2.50 -5.20
N LYS A 261 -29.31 1.68 -4.67
CA LYS A 261 -30.75 1.98 -4.59
C LYS A 261 -31.12 2.97 -3.48
N LEU A 262 -30.20 3.29 -2.57
CA LEU A 262 -30.48 4.24 -1.50
C LEU A 262 -30.38 5.69 -2.00
N ASP A 263 -31.38 6.49 -1.64
CA ASP A 263 -31.38 7.92 -1.94
C ASP A 263 -30.23 8.66 -1.23
N ARG A 264 -29.64 9.64 -1.93
CA ARG A 264 -28.55 10.47 -1.37
C ARG A 264 -28.92 11.16 -0.07
N LYS A 265 -30.20 11.47 0.15
CA LYS A 265 -30.71 12.08 1.40
C LYS A 265 -30.54 11.13 2.60
N LEU A 266 -30.75 9.82 2.41
CA LEU A 266 -30.64 8.80 3.45
C LEU A 266 -29.18 8.43 3.78
N LEU A 267 -28.26 8.74 2.86
CA LEU A 267 -26.82 8.51 3.00
C LEU A 267 -26.11 9.58 3.83
N GLY A 268 -26.68 10.78 3.95
CA GLY A 268 -26.08 11.93 4.63
C GLY A 268 -25.87 11.70 6.14
N GLY A 269 -24.69 12.09 6.64
CA GLY A 269 -24.37 12.09 8.08
C GLY A 269 -23.99 10.72 8.69
N ARG A 270 -24.06 9.63 7.92
CA ARG A 270 -23.73 8.28 8.41
C ARG A 270 -22.32 7.87 8.00
N ALA A 271 -21.63 7.12 8.87
CA ALA A 271 -20.29 6.67 8.58
C ALA A 271 -20.29 5.62 7.44
N PRO A 272 -19.54 5.82 6.33
CA PRO A 272 -19.62 4.97 5.14
C PRO A 272 -19.36 3.47 5.38
N HIS A 273 -18.49 3.15 6.34
CA HIS A 273 -18.14 1.77 6.69
C HIS A 273 -19.28 1.04 7.43
N ILE A 274 -20.03 1.73 8.29
CA ILE A 274 -21.19 1.15 9.00
C ILE A 274 -22.32 0.89 8.01
N LEU A 275 -22.51 1.81 7.06
CA LEU A 275 -23.49 1.64 6.00
C LEU A 275 -23.17 0.43 5.11
N ALA A 276 -21.90 0.26 4.72
CA ALA A 276 -21.45 -0.91 3.98
C ALA A 276 -21.69 -2.22 4.77
N ALA A 277 -21.42 -2.22 6.08
CA ALA A 277 -21.70 -3.35 6.97
C ALA A 277 -23.18 -3.75 6.97
N ALA A 278 -24.07 -2.76 7.12
CA ALA A 278 -25.51 -2.98 7.17
C ALA A 278 -26.05 -3.50 5.83
N ALA A 279 -25.49 -3.02 4.71
CA ALA A 279 -25.82 -3.51 3.39
C ALA A 279 -25.37 -4.97 3.18
N ILE A 280 -24.16 -5.33 3.65
CA ILE A 280 -23.66 -6.71 3.59
C ILE A 280 -24.55 -7.64 4.42
N TYR A 281 -24.95 -7.24 5.62
CA TYR A 281 -25.89 -8.00 6.43
C TYR A 281 -27.27 -8.18 5.77
N ALA A 282 -27.78 -7.13 5.12
CA ALA A 282 -29.03 -7.22 4.37
C ALA A 282 -28.91 -8.16 3.16
N ALA A 283 -27.81 -8.06 2.41
CA ALA A 283 -27.53 -8.92 1.27
C ALA A 283 -27.33 -10.38 1.68
N SER A 284 -26.64 -10.66 2.80
CA SER A 284 -26.45 -12.02 3.30
C SER A 284 -27.77 -12.67 3.67
N ARG A 285 -28.69 -11.92 4.29
CA ARG A 285 -30.03 -12.40 4.64
C ARG A 285 -30.89 -12.68 3.41
N LEU A 286 -30.79 -11.85 2.37
CA LEU A 286 -31.47 -12.09 1.10
C LEU A 286 -30.92 -13.33 0.39
N LEU A 287 -29.60 -13.48 0.32
CA LEU A 287 -28.94 -14.66 -0.26
C LEU A 287 -29.30 -15.94 0.49
N SER A 288 -29.32 -15.89 1.82
CA SER A 288 -29.70 -17.03 2.65
C SER A 288 -31.10 -17.54 2.30
N ARG A 289 -32.05 -16.62 2.05
CA ARG A 289 -33.40 -16.99 1.59
C ARG A 289 -33.44 -17.50 0.16
N GLN A 290 -32.71 -16.86 -0.75
CA GLN A 290 -32.68 -17.26 -2.18
C GLN A 290 -32.05 -18.63 -2.38
N LEU A 291 -31.04 -18.98 -1.58
CA LEU A 291 -30.29 -20.23 -1.67
C LEU A 291 -30.77 -21.29 -0.66
N ASN A 292 -31.81 -21.00 0.14
CA ASN A 292 -32.28 -21.84 1.25
C ASN A 292 -31.15 -22.25 2.23
N LEU A 293 -30.21 -21.35 2.47
CA LEU A 293 -29.08 -21.55 3.39
C LEU A 293 -29.38 -20.94 4.76
N LYS A 294 -28.72 -21.45 5.80
CA LYS A 294 -28.67 -20.77 7.10
C LYS A 294 -27.94 -19.44 6.95
N ASN A 295 -28.36 -18.43 7.72
CA ASN A 295 -27.69 -17.14 7.71
C ASN A 295 -26.38 -17.20 8.52
N PHE A 296 -25.28 -17.50 7.84
CA PHE A 296 -23.94 -17.60 8.45
C PHE A 296 -23.41 -16.26 8.94
N ILE A 297 -23.86 -15.16 8.33
CA ILE A 297 -23.37 -13.80 8.60
C ILE A 297 -24.26 -13.12 9.63
N THR A 298 -23.75 -13.00 10.86
CA THR A 298 -24.44 -12.35 11.97
C THR A 298 -23.97 -10.90 12.18
N GLN A 299 -24.78 -10.09 12.86
CA GLN A 299 -24.42 -8.72 13.23
C GLN A 299 -23.16 -8.69 14.13
N ARG A 300 -23.01 -9.70 15.01
CA ARG A 300 -21.84 -9.86 15.88
C ARG A 300 -20.56 -10.03 15.07
N VAL A 301 -20.53 -10.97 14.12
CA VAL A 301 -19.32 -11.22 13.31
C VAL A 301 -18.94 -9.99 12.49
N LEU A 302 -19.92 -9.30 11.88
CA LEU A 302 -19.67 -8.04 11.18
C LEU A 302 -19.16 -6.92 12.10
N SER A 303 -19.68 -6.85 13.33
CA SER A 303 -19.27 -5.86 14.32
C SER A 303 -17.80 -6.03 14.72
N GLU A 304 -17.33 -7.28 14.84
CA GLU A 304 -15.94 -7.59 15.15
C GLU A 304 -15.00 -7.34 13.97
N VAL A 305 -15.39 -7.71 12.75
CA VAL A 305 -14.59 -7.46 11.53
C VAL A 305 -14.33 -5.96 11.33
N ILE A 306 -15.35 -5.13 11.57
CA ILE A 306 -15.26 -3.69 11.31
C ILE A 306 -14.80 -2.92 12.55
N GLY A 307 -14.93 -3.50 13.74
CA GLY A 307 -14.60 -2.88 15.02
C GLY A 307 -15.59 -1.78 15.41
N VAL A 308 -16.89 -1.99 15.21
CA VAL A 308 -17.98 -1.05 15.53
C VAL A 308 -18.98 -1.76 16.43
N ALA A 309 -19.74 -1.02 17.24
CA ALA A 309 -20.76 -1.59 18.11
C ALA A 309 -21.88 -2.26 17.30
N GLU A 310 -22.34 -3.43 17.76
CA GLU A 310 -23.40 -4.21 17.09
C GLU A 310 -24.69 -3.40 16.89
N PHE A 311 -25.06 -2.57 17.87
CA PHE A 311 -26.25 -1.73 17.80
C PHE A 311 -26.21 -0.75 16.61
N SER A 312 -25.01 -0.29 16.22
CA SER A 312 -24.87 0.65 15.09
C SER A 312 -25.24 -0.03 13.77
N ILE A 313 -24.83 -1.28 13.57
CA ILE A 313 -25.21 -2.07 12.39
C ILE A 313 -26.72 -2.31 12.39
N ARG A 314 -27.27 -2.68 13.56
CA ARG A 314 -28.71 -2.95 13.74
C ARG A 314 -29.58 -1.73 13.45
N ASP A 315 -29.18 -0.56 13.91
CA ASP A 315 -29.89 0.70 13.67
C ASP A 315 -29.93 1.05 12.17
N HIS A 316 -28.77 0.95 11.49
CA HIS A 316 -28.66 1.23 10.07
C HIS A 316 -29.46 0.22 9.23
N TYR A 317 -29.39 -1.07 9.58
CA TYR A 317 -30.19 -2.11 8.96
C TYR A 317 -31.69 -1.85 9.12
N SER A 318 -32.14 -1.54 10.34
CA SER A 318 -33.56 -1.33 10.63
C SER A 318 -34.13 -0.13 9.87
N LYS A 319 -33.37 0.97 9.80
CA LYS A 319 -33.80 2.21 9.14
C LYS A 319 -33.76 2.16 7.61
N LEU A 320 -32.81 1.42 7.02
CA LEU A 320 -32.55 1.50 5.57
C LEU A 320 -32.92 0.23 4.81
N PHE A 321 -32.70 -0.94 5.41
CA PHE A 321 -32.74 -2.20 4.67
C PHE A 321 -33.85 -3.15 5.14
N LYS A 322 -34.49 -2.91 6.29
CA LYS A 322 -35.58 -3.76 6.80
C LYS A 322 -36.77 -3.83 5.82
N GLN A 323 -37.13 -2.71 5.21
CA GLN A 323 -38.20 -2.67 4.21
C GLN A 323 -37.79 -3.35 2.89
N LEU A 324 -36.54 -3.15 2.46
CA LEU A 324 -35.97 -3.72 1.24
C LEU A 324 -35.71 -5.23 1.33
N SER A 325 -35.51 -5.76 2.55
CA SER A 325 -35.32 -7.18 2.81
C SER A 325 -36.63 -7.91 3.16
N GLY A 326 -37.70 -7.17 3.45
CA GLY A 326 -39.03 -7.73 3.77
C GLY A 326 -39.94 -7.91 2.56
N ARG A 327 -39.85 -7.02 1.56
CA ARG A 327 -40.56 -7.21 0.29
C ARG A 327 -39.75 -8.16 -0.58
N GLY A 328 -40.32 -9.33 -0.88
CA GLY A 328 -39.76 -10.29 -1.81
C GLY A 328 -39.43 -9.60 -3.14
N TYR A 329 -38.16 -9.62 -3.50
CA TYR A 329 -37.78 -9.43 -4.90
C TYR A 329 -38.12 -10.74 -5.60
N GLY A 330 -39.38 -10.84 -6.04
CA GLY A 330 -39.78 -11.62 -7.21
C GLY A 330 -39.43 -10.85 -8.46
#